data_AF-A0AAN6PQF1-F1
#
_entry.id   AF-A0AAN6PQF1-F1
#
_cell.length_a   1.000
_cell.length_b   1.000
_cell.length_c   1.000
_cell.angle_alpha   90.00
_cell.angle_beta   90.00
_cell.angle_gamma   90.00
#
_symmetry.space_group_name_H-M   'P 1'
#
loop_
_entity.id
_entity.type
_entity.pdbx_description
1 polymer ?
#
loop_
_entity_poly.entity_id
_entity_poly.type
_entity_poly.pdbx_seq_one_letter_code
_entity_poly.pdbx_strand_id
1 'polypeptide(L)'
;MAGQGLKIIDTSGRDGLPAPEFMDRRPAEAPVGQHGLSGRSAGSPTAGTPGTDIRIRVAYSDAEPGVVQAVGEGAHTGCVWKINRAEKLLLKANGGKGGAGGRGENGQSGGPGRHGRDATKYRAGEDGEDGGRGGDAGAGSHGADGAPGGHAYVTVHDDDTDLLLPLKYNVSGGQGGDSGDHGMPGEGGRGGQGGEGYVW
;
A
#
# COMPACT_ATOMS: atom_id res chain seq x y z
N MET A 1 12.63 23.66 -32.22
CA MET A 1 12.03 24.24 -31.00
C MET A 1 12.81 23.70 -29.81
N ALA A 2 13.63 24.52 -29.17
CA ALA A 2 14.33 24.11 -27.95
C ALA A 2 13.28 23.94 -26.82
N GLY A 3 13.28 22.80 -26.13
CA GLY A 3 12.34 22.56 -25.04
C GLY A 3 12.53 23.59 -23.94
N GLN A 4 11.43 24.15 -23.41
CA GLN A 4 11.49 25.02 -22.23
C GLN A 4 12.11 24.24 -21.08
N GLY A 5 13.21 24.75 -20.50
CA GLY A 5 13.82 24.17 -19.32
C GLY A 5 12.87 24.29 -18.12
N LEU A 6 12.70 23.22 -17.35
CA LEU A 6 11.92 23.21 -16.13
C LEU A 6 12.84 23.01 -14.95
N LYS A 7 12.84 23.96 -14.01
CA LYS A 7 13.50 23.84 -12.71
C LYS A 7 12.48 23.44 -11.68
N ILE A 8 12.87 22.57 -10.75
CA ILE A 8 11.96 22.01 -9.75
C ILE A 8 12.57 22.21 -8.37
N ILE A 9 11.77 22.75 -7.46
CA ILE A 9 12.01 22.70 -6.01
C ILE A 9 11.00 21.70 -5.47
N ASP A 10 11.47 20.52 -5.04
CA ASP A 10 10.63 19.43 -4.56
C ASP A 10 10.88 19.19 -3.06
N THR A 11 9.85 19.43 -2.26
CA THR A 11 9.79 19.16 -0.83
C THR A 11 8.69 18.15 -0.50
N SER A 12 8.29 17.34 -1.47
CA SER A 12 7.22 16.37 -1.27
C SER A 12 7.59 15.32 -0.22
N GLY A 13 6.58 14.90 0.51
CA GLY A 13 6.66 13.77 1.41
C GLY A 13 6.87 12.45 0.68
N ARG A 14 7.28 11.44 1.42
CA ARG A 14 7.48 10.08 0.95
C ARG A 14 6.19 9.28 1.07
N ASP A 15 5.91 8.48 0.06
CA ASP A 15 4.79 7.54 0.10
C ASP A 15 5.00 6.49 1.21
N GLY A 16 3.90 6.06 1.79
CA GLY A 16 3.83 4.96 2.73
C GLY A 16 4.05 3.62 2.04
N LEU A 17 4.52 2.64 2.83
CA LEU A 17 4.73 1.28 2.37
C LEU A 17 3.42 0.48 2.47
N PRO A 18 3.13 -0.39 1.49
CA PRO A 18 1.97 -1.27 1.56
C PRO A 18 2.10 -2.24 2.73
N ALA A 19 0.96 -2.75 3.18
CA ALA A 19 0.90 -3.80 4.16
C ALA A 19 1.64 -5.06 3.66
N PRO A 20 2.45 -5.72 4.51
CA PRO A 20 3.01 -7.01 4.15
C PRO A 20 1.91 -8.07 4.07
N GLU A 21 1.96 -8.87 3.01
CA GLU A 21 1.10 -10.02 2.81
C GLU A 21 1.88 -11.31 3.08
N PHE A 22 1.22 -12.27 3.72
CA PHE A 22 1.84 -13.52 4.13
C PHE A 22 1.18 -14.70 3.41
N MET A 23 1.50 -14.85 2.12
CA MET A 23 0.95 -15.91 1.27
C MET A 23 1.88 -17.14 1.25
N ASP A 24 1.84 -17.92 2.33
CA ASP A 24 2.65 -19.15 2.38
C ASP A 24 2.02 -20.21 1.47
N ARG A 25 2.89 -20.98 0.79
CA ARG A 25 2.43 -22.15 0.05
C ARG A 25 2.13 -23.27 1.03
N ARG A 26 0.86 -23.41 1.39
CA ARG A 26 0.34 -24.54 2.16
C ARG A 26 -0.51 -25.46 1.27
N PRO A 27 -0.61 -26.76 1.58
CA PRO A 27 -1.58 -27.63 0.93
C PRO A 27 -3.00 -27.06 1.09
N ALA A 28 -3.83 -27.13 0.05
CA ALA A 28 -5.19 -26.59 0.07
C ALA A 28 -6.12 -27.32 1.07
N GLU A 29 -5.80 -28.57 1.39
CA GLU A 29 -6.57 -29.46 2.25
C GLU A 29 -5.65 -30.02 3.35
N ALA A 30 -6.19 -30.16 4.56
CA ALA A 30 -5.47 -30.76 5.67
C ALA A 30 -5.40 -32.29 5.54
N PRO A 31 -4.46 -32.95 6.25
CA PRO A 31 -4.41 -34.41 6.26
C PRO A 31 -5.70 -35.04 6.82
N VAL A 32 -5.94 -36.30 6.46
CA VAL A 32 -7.09 -37.10 6.89
C VAL A 32 -7.32 -37.01 8.41
N GLY A 33 -8.55 -36.67 8.80
CA GLY A 33 -9.00 -36.51 10.18
C GLY A 33 -8.50 -35.24 10.88
N GLN A 34 -7.81 -34.33 10.17
CA GLN A 34 -7.28 -33.09 10.74
C GLN A 34 -8.09 -31.87 10.33
N HIS A 35 -8.14 -30.88 11.23
CA HIS A 35 -8.70 -29.58 10.92
C HIS A 35 -7.75 -28.76 10.05
N GLY A 36 -8.33 -27.93 9.19
CA GLY A 36 -7.60 -26.94 8.42
C GLY A 36 -7.00 -25.87 9.31
N LEU A 37 -5.80 -25.41 8.93
CA LEU A 37 -5.16 -24.28 9.56
C LEU A 37 -5.83 -22.96 9.14
N SER A 38 -5.98 -22.03 10.09
CA SER A 38 -6.44 -20.68 9.76
C SER A 38 -5.39 -19.91 8.94
N GLY A 39 -5.90 -19.02 8.09
CA GLY A 39 -5.11 -18.03 7.38
C GLY A 39 -4.56 -16.97 8.33
N ARG A 40 -3.43 -16.37 7.97
CA ARG A 40 -2.86 -15.23 8.70
C ARG A 40 -3.45 -13.92 8.18
N SER A 41 -3.69 -12.98 9.08
CA SER A 41 -4.08 -11.62 8.69
C SER A 41 -2.93 -10.88 8.03
N ALA A 42 -3.26 -9.93 7.15
CA ALA A 42 -2.30 -8.99 6.60
C ALA A 42 -1.67 -8.12 7.70
N GLY A 43 -0.47 -7.60 7.43
CA GLY A 43 0.11 -6.58 8.30
C GLY A 43 -0.53 -5.21 8.10
N SER A 44 0.03 -4.20 8.77
CA SER A 44 -0.40 -2.82 8.62
C SER A 44 0.43 -2.08 7.58
N PRO A 45 -0.19 -1.28 6.69
CA PRO A 45 0.55 -0.34 5.87
C PRO A 45 1.09 0.83 6.72
N THR A 46 1.99 1.63 6.15
CA THR A 46 2.43 2.88 6.78
C THR A 46 1.77 4.08 6.12
N ALA A 47 1.53 5.14 6.89
CA ALA A 47 1.08 6.42 6.35
C ALA A 47 2.16 7.05 5.45
N GLY A 48 1.75 7.95 4.57
CA GLY A 48 2.67 8.85 3.88
C GLY A 48 3.31 9.84 4.86
N THR A 49 4.42 10.46 4.47
CA THR A 49 5.00 11.55 5.26
C THR A 49 4.53 12.92 4.75
N PRO A 50 4.43 13.95 5.60
CA PRO A 50 4.11 15.29 5.15
C PRO A 50 5.11 15.84 4.13
N GLY A 51 4.64 16.64 3.19
CA GLY A 51 5.50 17.56 2.44
C GLY A 51 5.94 18.73 3.34
N THR A 52 7.04 19.39 3.01
CA THR A 52 7.50 20.57 3.77
C THR A 52 7.29 21.87 3.01
N ASP A 53 7.24 22.97 3.75
CA ASP A 53 7.05 24.29 3.18
C ASP A 53 8.22 24.69 2.25
N ILE A 54 7.86 25.31 1.13
CA ILE A 54 8.77 26.03 0.25
C ILE A 54 8.62 27.52 0.56
N ARG A 55 9.74 28.18 0.85
CA ARG A 55 9.80 29.64 1.01
C ARG A 55 10.88 30.18 0.10
N ILE A 56 10.49 31.05 -0.83
CA ILE A 56 11.43 31.68 -1.76
C ILE A 56 11.16 33.18 -1.88
N ARG A 57 12.24 33.92 -2.13
CA ARG A 57 12.20 35.30 -2.60
C ARG A 57 12.61 35.34 -4.05
N VAL A 58 11.82 36.00 -4.89
CA VAL A 58 12.09 36.12 -6.33
C VAL A 58 12.46 37.56 -6.65
N ALA A 59 13.54 37.74 -7.40
CA ALA A 59 14.04 39.05 -7.84
C ALA A 59 14.81 38.93 -9.17
N TYR A 60 15.02 40.04 -9.86
CA TYR A 60 15.98 40.10 -10.96
C TYR A 60 17.42 39.89 -10.47
N SER A 61 18.26 39.28 -11.29
CA SER A 61 19.68 39.07 -11.01
C SER A 61 20.47 40.37 -11.23
N ASP A 62 21.05 40.93 -10.17
CA ASP A 62 21.97 42.08 -10.29
C ASP A 62 23.23 41.75 -11.10
N ALA A 63 23.66 40.50 -11.07
CA ALA A 63 24.87 40.04 -11.76
C ALA A 63 24.64 39.65 -13.23
N GLU A 64 23.40 39.35 -13.62
CA GLU A 64 23.08 38.76 -14.94
C GLU A 64 21.78 39.36 -15.49
N PRO A 65 21.88 40.38 -16.36
CA PRO A 65 20.71 41.03 -16.94
C PRO A 65 19.77 40.02 -17.64
N GLY A 66 18.49 40.06 -17.29
CA GLY A 66 17.46 39.20 -17.89
C GLY A 66 17.33 37.81 -17.26
N VAL A 67 18.08 37.52 -16.20
CA VAL A 67 17.93 36.31 -15.39
C VAL A 67 17.12 36.62 -14.14
N VAL A 68 16.17 35.75 -13.81
CA VAL A 68 15.39 35.80 -12.57
C VAL A 68 16.09 34.89 -11.56
N GLN A 69 16.21 35.32 -10.31
CA GLN A 69 16.70 34.49 -9.22
C GLN A 69 15.59 34.21 -8.22
N ALA A 70 15.41 32.94 -7.87
CA ALA A 70 14.71 32.53 -6.66
C ALA A 70 15.76 32.22 -5.59
N VAL A 71 15.68 32.87 -4.44
CA VAL A 71 16.54 32.63 -3.28
C VAL A 71 15.70 31.92 -2.22
N GLY A 72 16.20 30.79 -1.73
CA GLY A 72 15.52 30.03 -0.68
C GLY A 72 15.58 30.74 0.67
N GLU A 73 14.46 30.66 1.40
CA GLU A 73 14.31 31.14 2.77
C GLU A 73 13.97 29.95 3.69
N GLY A 74 14.18 30.09 5.00
CA GLY A 74 13.90 29.03 5.97
C GLY A 74 14.74 27.77 5.72
N ALA A 75 14.09 26.62 5.50
CA ALA A 75 14.76 25.35 5.23
C ALA A 75 15.60 25.34 3.94
N HIS A 76 15.38 26.31 3.05
CA HIS A 76 16.11 26.46 1.80
C HIS A 76 17.15 27.60 1.82
N THR A 77 17.45 28.15 3.00
CA THR A 77 18.43 29.24 3.14
C THR A 77 19.78 28.84 2.53
N GLY A 78 20.30 29.70 1.65
CA GLY A 78 21.56 29.47 0.92
C GLY A 78 21.39 28.79 -0.44
N CYS A 79 20.20 28.31 -0.78
CA CYS A 79 19.89 27.84 -2.13
C CYS A 79 19.54 29.02 -3.04
N VAL A 80 20.07 29.00 -4.27
CA VAL A 80 19.75 29.99 -5.31
C VAL A 80 19.44 29.26 -6.61
N TRP A 81 18.30 29.59 -7.22
CA TRP A 81 17.89 29.08 -8.51
C TRP A 81 17.82 30.21 -9.52
N LYS A 82 18.73 30.18 -10.51
CA LYS A 82 18.68 31.06 -11.67
C LYS A 82 17.70 30.52 -12.70
N ILE A 83 16.77 31.35 -13.16
CA ILE A 83 15.69 31.01 -14.08
C ILE A 83 15.81 31.95 -15.28
N ASN A 84 16.03 31.38 -16.45
CA ASN A 84 16.06 32.15 -17.70
C ASN A 84 14.63 32.47 -18.17
N ARG A 85 14.47 33.47 -19.04
CA ARG A 85 13.15 33.87 -19.59
C ARG A 85 12.36 32.75 -20.27
N ALA A 86 13.04 31.74 -20.81
CA ALA A 86 12.39 30.60 -21.45
C ALA A 86 12.09 29.44 -20.50
N GLU A 87 12.56 29.52 -19.24
CA GLU A 87 12.42 28.47 -18.25
C GLU A 87 11.24 28.73 -17.31
N LYS A 88 10.77 27.65 -16.68
CA LYS A 88 9.74 27.70 -15.64
C LYS A 88 10.31 27.16 -14.34
N LEU A 89 9.83 27.68 -13.22
CA LEU A 89 10.12 27.13 -11.91
C LEU A 89 8.85 26.47 -11.36
N LEU A 90 8.93 25.16 -11.10
CA LEU A 90 7.88 24.40 -10.45
C LEU A 90 8.19 24.23 -8.96
N LEU A 91 7.28 24.71 -8.12
CA LEU A 91 7.29 24.50 -6.67
C LEU A 91 6.41 23.29 -6.36
N LYS A 92 6.99 22.23 -5.79
CA LYS A 92 6.28 21.00 -5.50
C LYS A 92 6.40 20.62 -4.03
N ALA A 93 5.28 20.63 -3.32
CA ALA A 93 5.22 20.37 -1.88
C ALA A 93 4.07 19.42 -1.54
N ASN A 94 4.05 18.24 -2.17
CA ASN A 94 2.95 17.29 -2.01
C ASN A 94 3.12 16.44 -0.76
N GLY A 95 2.02 16.03 -0.13
CA GLY A 95 2.05 14.98 0.88
C GLY A 95 2.31 13.62 0.24
N GLY A 96 3.00 12.74 0.95
CA GLY A 96 3.16 11.34 0.55
C GLY A 96 1.82 10.61 0.58
N LYS A 97 1.62 9.68 -0.35
CA LYS A 97 0.44 8.79 -0.36
C LYS A 97 0.51 7.80 0.80
N GLY A 98 -0.63 7.32 1.28
CA GLY A 98 -0.70 6.21 2.21
C GLY A 98 -0.38 4.88 1.55
N GLY A 99 0.21 3.95 2.30
CA GLY A 99 0.43 2.59 1.83
C GLY A 99 -0.89 1.82 1.67
N ALA A 100 -0.98 0.98 0.64
CA ALA A 100 -2.16 0.14 0.41
C ALA A 100 -2.30 -0.95 1.49
N GLY A 101 -3.54 -1.26 1.86
CA GLY A 101 -3.88 -2.39 2.70
C GLY A 101 -3.50 -3.71 2.03
N GLY A 102 -3.38 -4.76 2.84
CA GLY A 102 -2.89 -6.06 2.39
C GLY A 102 -3.98 -7.10 2.44
N ARG A 103 -3.80 -8.16 1.66
CA ARG A 103 -4.70 -9.30 1.63
C ARG A 103 -4.43 -10.30 2.76
N GLY A 104 -5.47 -10.70 3.46
CA GLY A 104 -5.46 -11.82 4.41
C GLY A 104 -5.34 -13.17 3.69
N GLU A 105 -4.60 -14.10 4.29
CA GLU A 105 -4.43 -15.44 3.73
C GLU A 105 -5.72 -16.26 3.84
N ASN A 106 -5.94 -17.18 2.91
CA ASN A 106 -7.08 -18.09 2.99
C ASN A 106 -6.91 -19.10 4.14
N GLY A 107 -8.03 -19.53 4.71
CA GLY A 107 -8.07 -20.72 5.55
C GLY A 107 -7.85 -21.99 4.72
N GLN A 108 -7.19 -22.97 5.31
CA GLN A 108 -7.01 -24.29 4.71
C GLN A 108 -8.29 -25.12 4.88
N SER A 109 -8.65 -25.93 3.88
CA SER A 109 -9.79 -26.85 4.02
C SER A 109 -9.48 -27.96 5.02
N GLY A 110 -10.50 -28.44 5.75
CA GLY A 110 -10.36 -29.57 6.64
C GLY A 110 -10.12 -30.86 5.86
N GLY A 111 -9.37 -31.78 6.46
CA GLY A 111 -9.08 -33.06 5.83
C GLY A 111 -10.28 -34.01 5.89
N PRO A 112 -10.37 -35.00 5.00
CA PRO A 112 -11.50 -35.90 4.97
C PRO A 112 -11.45 -36.84 6.18
N GLY A 113 -12.60 -37.35 6.59
CA GLY A 113 -12.70 -38.35 7.65
C GLY A 113 -12.17 -39.72 7.20
N ARG A 114 -11.76 -40.54 8.15
CA ARG A 114 -11.30 -41.91 7.86
C ARG A 114 -12.49 -42.79 7.50
N HIS A 115 -12.31 -43.63 6.49
CA HIS A 115 -13.28 -44.67 6.19
C HIS A 115 -13.29 -45.72 7.30
N GLY A 116 -14.48 -46.18 7.66
CA GLY A 116 -14.66 -47.31 8.55
C GLY A 116 -14.18 -48.60 7.89
N ARG A 117 -13.76 -49.57 8.70
CA ARG A 117 -13.34 -50.88 8.21
C ARG A 117 -14.56 -51.76 7.93
N ASP A 118 -14.53 -52.51 6.84
CA ASP A 118 -15.60 -53.44 6.50
C ASP A 118 -15.77 -54.55 7.53
N ALA A 119 -17.00 -55.04 7.63
CA ALA A 119 -17.34 -56.21 8.40
C ALA A 119 -16.62 -57.44 7.84
N THR A 120 -16.30 -58.39 8.72
CA THR A 120 -15.86 -59.73 8.32
C THR A 120 -16.74 -60.77 9.02
N LYS A 121 -16.64 -62.04 8.63
CA LYS A 121 -17.33 -63.14 9.34
C LYS A 121 -17.05 -63.23 10.85
N TYR A 122 -16.05 -62.51 11.37
CA TYR A 122 -15.68 -62.48 12.79
C TYR A 122 -15.88 -61.13 13.46
N ARG A 123 -16.26 -60.06 12.73
CA ARG A 123 -16.43 -58.71 13.31
C ARG A 123 -17.43 -57.87 12.52
N ALA A 124 -18.16 -56.99 13.20
CA ALA A 124 -18.96 -55.96 12.55
C ALA A 124 -18.07 -54.94 11.80
N GLY A 125 -18.67 -54.24 10.84
CA GLY A 125 -18.03 -53.09 10.21
C GLY A 125 -17.96 -51.91 11.17
N GLU A 126 -17.12 -50.94 10.86
CA GLU A 126 -16.95 -49.73 11.65
C GLU A 126 -17.57 -48.54 10.91
N ASP A 127 -18.04 -47.56 11.67
CA ASP A 127 -18.50 -46.29 11.10
C ASP A 127 -17.33 -45.50 10.50
N GLY A 128 -17.63 -44.62 9.55
CA GLY A 128 -16.67 -43.64 9.09
C GLY A 128 -16.50 -42.53 10.12
N GLU A 129 -15.32 -41.91 10.16
CA GLU A 129 -15.06 -40.74 11.00
C GLU A 129 -15.54 -39.45 10.33
N ASP A 130 -15.86 -38.44 11.12
CA ASP A 130 -16.17 -37.10 10.60
C ASP A 130 -14.96 -36.47 9.89
N GLY A 131 -15.24 -35.59 8.93
CA GLY A 131 -14.20 -34.75 8.35
C GLY A 131 -13.76 -33.64 9.31
N GLY A 132 -12.54 -33.14 9.11
CA GLY A 132 -12.04 -32.00 9.86
C GLY A 132 -12.75 -30.70 9.47
N ARG A 133 -12.82 -29.73 10.38
CA ARG A 133 -13.30 -28.38 10.05
C ARG A 133 -12.29 -27.65 9.16
N GLY A 134 -12.75 -26.75 8.30
CA GLY A 134 -11.88 -25.80 7.63
C GLY A 134 -11.34 -24.75 8.59
N GLY A 135 -10.21 -24.14 8.22
CA GLY A 135 -9.62 -23.03 8.95
C GLY A 135 -10.29 -21.70 8.61
N ASP A 136 -10.21 -20.74 9.53
CA ASP A 136 -10.75 -19.40 9.31
C ASP A 136 -9.90 -18.61 8.30
N ALA A 137 -10.52 -17.64 7.64
CA ALA A 137 -9.81 -16.67 6.82
C ALA A 137 -8.95 -15.73 7.67
N GLY A 138 -7.78 -15.35 7.14
CA GLY A 138 -7.04 -14.19 7.61
C GLY A 138 -7.76 -12.89 7.26
N ALA A 139 -7.67 -11.89 8.13
CA ALA A 139 -8.24 -10.58 7.83
C ALA A 139 -7.34 -9.79 6.86
N GLY A 140 -7.95 -9.08 5.91
CA GLY A 140 -7.26 -8.01 5.19
C GLY A 140 -7.03 -6.81 6.09
N SER A 141 -6.20 -5.87 5.64
CA SER A 141 -6.01 -4.59 6.32
C SER A 141 -6.52 -3.42 5.47
N HIS A 142 -6.93 -2.34 6.13
CA HIS A 142 -7.26 -1.09 5.45
C HIS A 142 -5.99 -0.42 4.91
N GLY A 143 -6.15 0.44 3.90
CA GLY A 143 -5.08 1.34 3.49
C GLY A 143 -4.77 2.37 4.58
N ALA A 144 -3.53 2.88 4.57
CA ALA A 144 -3.10 3.92 5.48
C ALA A 144 -3.48 5.31 4.94
N ASP A 145 -3.46 6.30 5.83
CA ASP A 145 -3.72 7.68 5.46
C ASP A 145 -2.61 8.25 4.55
N GLY A 146 -3.02 9.09 3.62
CA GLY A 146 -2.11 10.02 2.96
C GLY A 146 -1.69 11.13 3.91
N ALA A 147 -0.66 11.88 3.54
CA ALA A 147 -0.15 12.97 4.36
C ALA A 147 -0.60 14.34 3.85
N PRO A 148 -0.61 15.38 4.71
CA PRO A 148 -0.78 16.74 4.23
C PRO A 148 0.36 17.18 3.29
N GLY A 149 0.03 18.03 2.33
CA GLY A 149 1.02 18.78 1.57
C GLY A 149 1.64 19.89 2.41
N GLY A 150 2.78 20.41 1.95
CA GLY A 150 3.36 21.63 2.49
C GLY A 150 2.68 22.87 1.92
N HIS A 151 3.25 24.04 2.20
CA HIS A 151 2.82 25.31 1.60
C HIS A 151 3.92 25.90 0.71
N ALA A 152 3.55 26.70 -0.28
CA ALA A 152 4.49 27.48 -1.08
C ALA A 152 4.30 28.97 -0.81
N TYR A 153 5.32 29.62 -0.26
CA TYR A 153 5.37 31.05 0.01
C TYR A 153 6.35 31.70 -0.96
N VAL A 154 5.86 32.67 -1.72
CA VAL A 154 6.66 33.43 -2.68
C VAL A 154 6.61 34.89 -2.30
N THR A 155 7.79 35.45 -2.00
CA THR A 155 7.97 36.87 -1.74
C THR A 155 8.54 37.52 -3.00
N VAL A 156 7.89 38.57 -3.48
CA VAL A 156 8.32 39.37 -4.63
C VAL A 156 8.14 40.85 -4.31
N HIS A 157 8.94 41.72 -4.91
CA HIS A 157 8.73 43.16 -4.82
C HIS A 157 7.48 43.56 -5.64
N ASP A 158 6.76 44.61 -5.22
CA ASP A 158 5.52 45.05 -5.89
C ASP A 158 5.77 45.46 -7.35
N ASP A 159 6.91 46.12 -7.59
CA ASP A 159 7.34 46.51 -8.94
C ASP A 159 7.77 45.34 -9.84
N ASP A 160 7.98 44.14 -9.27
CA ASP A 160 8.52 42.95 -9.96
C ASP A 160 7.49 41.81 -10.07
N THR A 161 6.19 42.12 -10.03
CA THR A 161 5.12 41.11 -10.06
C THR A 161 5.08 40.28 -11.34
N ASP A 162 5.69 40.76 -12.44
CA ASP A 162 5.84 40.01 -13.68
C ASP A 162 6.75 38.76 -13.53
N LEU A 163 7.61 38.74 -12.50
CA LEU A 163 8.44 37.58 -12.14
C LEU A 163 7.63 36.37 -11.67
N LEU A 164 6.33 36.53 -11.39
CA LEU A 164 5.45 35.42 -11.04
C LEU A 164 4.99 34.60 -12.26
N LEU A 165 5.07 35.17 -13.47
CA LEU A 165 4.64 34.50 -14.71
C LEU A 165 5.31 33.13 -14.98
N PRO A 166 6.63 32.94 -14.78
CA PRO A 166 7.27 31.65 -14.98
C PRO A 166 7.03 30.64 -13.83
N LEU A 167 6.39 31.05 -12.72
CA LEU A 167 6.16 30.18 -11.58
C LEU A 167 4.98 29.23 -11.82
N LYS A 168 5.19 27.98 -11.45
CA LYS A 168 4.16 26.95 -11.36
C LYS A 168 4.19 26.35 -9.97
N TYR A 169 3.05 25.91 -9.49
CA TYR A 169 2.96 25.20 -8.22
C TYR A 169 2.20 23.89 -8.39
N ASN A 170 2.58 22.91 -7.59
CA ASN A 170 1.87 21.67 -7.39
C ASN A 170 1.93 21.36 -5.89
N VAL A 171 0.83 21.64 -5.20
CA VAL A 171 0.71 21.50 -3.75
C VAL A 171 -0.60 20.77 -3.49
N SER A 172 -0.50 19.55 -2.98
CA SER A 172 -1.65 18.73 -2.64
C SER A 172 -1.36 17.84 -1.43
N GLY A 173 -2.40 17.42 -0.72
CA GLY A 173 -2.29 16.26 0.15
C GLY A 173 -1.97 14.99 -0.66
N GLY A 174 -1.42 14.00 0.03
CA GLY A 174 -1.31 12.64 -0.47
C GLY A 174 -2.65 11.92 -0.39
N GLN A 175 -2.89 11.04 -1.36
CA GLN A 175 -4.06 10.16 -1.36
C GLN A 175 -3.91 9.08 -0.27
N GLY A 176 -5.00 8.66 0.35
CA GLY A 176 -5.02 7.45 1.18
C GLY A 176 -4.74 6.19 0.36
N GLY A 177 -4.25 5.15 1.02
CA GLY A 177 -4.06 3.84 0.42
C GLY A 177 -5.40 3.13 0.19
N ASP A 178 -5.43 2.26 -0.83
CA ASP A 178 -6.59 1.40 -1.07
C ASP A 178 -6.73 0.36 0.04
N SER A 179 -7.96 -0.13 0.28
CA SER A 179 -8.18 -1.23 1.24
C SER A 179 -7.72 -2.56 0.65
N GLY A 180 -7.21 -3.44 1.51
CA GLY A 180 -6.91 -4.83 1.17
C GLY A 180 -8.14 -5.73 1.35
N ASP A 181 -7.96 -7.00 1.01
CA ASP A 181 -9.03 -8.01 0.98
C ASP A 181 -8.92 -9.02 2.11
N HIS A 182 -10.05 -9.51 2.61
CA HIS A 182 -10.05 -10.69 3.49
C HIS A 182 -9.69 -11.95 2.71
N GLY A 183 -9.11 -12.93 3.42
CA GLY A 183 -8.98 -14.28 2.91
C GLY A 183 -10.34 -14.95 2.78
N MET A 184 -10.37 -16.09 2.09
CA MET A 184 -11.54 -16.97 2.07
C MET A 184 -11.39 -18.05 3.16
N PRO A 185 -12.46 -18.38 3.91
CA PRO A 185 -12.40 -19.48 4.87
C PRO A 185 -12.23 -20.81 4.14
N GLY A 186 -11.60 -21.77 4.83
CA GLY A 186 -11.47 -23.14 4.33
C GLY A 186 -12.78 -23.90 4.44
N GLU A 187 -13.03 -24.81 3.51
CA GLU A 187 -14.20 -25.69 3.57
C GLU A 187 -14.01 -26.78 4.63
N GLY A 188 -15.12 -27.32 5.16
CA GLY A 188 -15.07 -28.53 5.97
C GLY A 188 -14.70 -29.75 5.13
N GLY A 189 -13.91 -30.64 5.71
CA GLY A 189 -13.58 -31.93 5.13
C GLY A 189 -14.81 -32.83 5.07
N ARG A 190 -14.87 -33.66 4.04
CA ARG A 190 -15.95 -34.65 3.89
C ARG A 190 -15.82 -35.74 4.95
N GLY A 191 -16.94 -36.21 5.50
CA GLY A 191 -16.96 -37.40 6.36
C GLY A 191 -16.53 -38.68 5.63
N GLY A 192 -15.90 -39.58 6.37
CA GLY A 192 -15.55 -40.91 5.91
C GLY A 192 -16.79 -41.77 5.71
N GLN A 193 -16.73 -42.69 4.75
CA GLN A 193 -17.79 -43.68 4.56
C GLN A 193 -17.67 -44.77 5.63
N GLY A 194 -18.81 -45.26 6.13
CA GLY A 194 -18.84 -46.47 6.96
C GLY A 194 -18.43 -47.71 6.18
N GLY A 195 -17.93 -48.73 6.90
CA GLY A 195 -17.57 -50.01 6.32
C GLY A 195 -18.78 -50.79 5.83
N GLU A 196 -18.58 -51.60 4.79
CA GLU A 196 -19.63 -52.42 4.22
C GLU A 196 -19.99 -53.59 5.16
N GLY A 197 -21.27 -54.00 5.12
CA GLY A 197 -21.79 -55.12 5.91
C GLY A 197 -21.41 -56.47 5.33
N TYR A 198 -21.33 -57.50 6.18
CA TYR A 198 -21.06 -58.89 5.77
C TYR A 198 -22.38 -59.62 5.51
N VAL A 199 -22.54 -60.22 4.32
CA VAL A 199 -23.70 -61.05 3.96
C VAL A 199 -23.35 -62.53 4.13
N TRP A 200 -24.21 -63.27 4.82
CA TRP A 200 -24.06 -64.70 5.15
C TRP A 200 -24.60 -65.63 4.08
#